data_AF-A0A1W9Q9X0-F1
#
_entry.id   AF-A0A1W9Q9X0-F1
#
_cell.length_a   1.000
_cell.length_b   1.000
_cell.length_c   1.000
_cell.angle_alpha   90.00
_cell.angle_beta   90.00
_cell.angle_gamma   90.00
#
_symmetry.space_group_name_H-M   'P 1'
#
loop_
_entity.id
_entity.type
_entity.pdbx_description
1 polymer ?
#
loop_
_entity_poly.entity_id
_entity_poly.type
_entity_poly.pdbx_seq_one_letter_code
_entity_poly.pdbx_strand_id
1 'polypeptide(L)'
;MNTEMKKRISQATLAMLAASGLAALGCQGTVNPTDPKVAETEEGKICEGPDGLIDDGEDNNNATAVVAGRGGYWYTFVDDAGSTVWPTAGAHGGTFEMSPGGAEGSQFAARFKGKIGNGSVLFSGMGMNFLDPKGPYDASKYGGISFWAKKGPGSTGKIRIKIPDNNTDPDGGVCTECFNDFGMDLTLTEEWQRFIIPWYAMRQMPGWGRPKKMKIDPTTVYGIQVQVNEPGADYDIAIDQIRFTGCK
;
A
#
# COMPACT_ATOMS: atom_id res chain seq x y z
N MET A 1 -84.41 12.32 10.19
CA MET A 1 -84.78 13.74 10.04
C MET A 1 -83.73 14.56 10.77
N ASN A 2 -83.05 15.48 10.06
CA ASN A 2 -82.09 16.51 10.51
C ASN A 2 -80.64 16.14 10.93
N THR A 3 -79.75 16.25 9.94
CA THR A 3 -78.63 17.22 9.77
C THR A 3 -78.15 18.10 10.95
N GLU A 4 -76.81 18.25 11.05
CA GLU A 4 -75.95 19.39 11.47
C GLU A 4 -74.81 18.92 12.42
N MET A 5 -73.61 18.59 11.95
CA MET A 5 -72.49 19.48 11.57
C MET A 5 -71.96 20.37 12.71
N LYS A 6 -70.74 20.09 13.22
CA LYS A 6 -69.71 21.11 13.48
C LYS A 6 -68.31 20.51 13.75
N LYS A 7 -67.42 20.81 12.79
CA LYS A 7 -65.95 20.85 12.81
C LYS A 7 -65.30 21.01 14.20
N ARG A 8 -64.16 20.32 14.38
CA ARG A 8 -62.84 20.99 14.52
C ARG A 8 -61.69 20.01 14.27
N ILE A 9 -60.88 20.37 13.28
CA ILE A 9 -59.59 19.79 12.93
C ILE A 9 -58.56 20.32 13.92
N SER A 10 -57.72 19.44 14.47
CA SER A 10 -56.38 19.79 14.94
C SER A 10 -55.47 18.61 14.66
N GLN A 11 -54.51 18.86 13.76
CA GLN A 11 -53.43 17.95 13.40
C GLN A 11 -52.51 17.74 14.62
N ALA A 12 -52.10 16.50 14.85
CA ALA A 12 -50.97 16.17 15.71
C ALA A 12 -50.19 15.01 15.09
N THR A 13 -49.22 15.43 14.28
CA THR A 13 -47.91 14.84 13.99
C THR A 13 -47.68 13.35 14.29
N LEU A 14 -47.53 12.58 13.21
CA LEU A 14 -46.99 11.21 13.21
C LEU A 14 -45.50 11.28 13.57
N ALA A 15 -45.12 10.79 14.75
CA ALA A 15 -43.72 10.63 15.10
C ALA A 15 -43.15 9.42 14.35
N MET A 16 -42.39 9.67 13.27
CA MET A 16 -41.52 8.67 12.67
C MET A 16 -40.39 8.38 13.66
N LEU A 17 -40.37 7.17 14.23
CA LEU A 17 -39.16 6.62 14.83
C LEU A 17 -38.13 6.45 13.70
N ALA A 18 -37.18 7.37 13.65
CA ALA A 18 -35.94 7.16 12.91
C ALA A 18 -35.20 6.01 13.62
N ALA A 19 -35.21 4.83 13.00
CA ALA A 19 -34.29 3.76 13.34
C ALA A 19 -32.88 4.24 12.98
N SER A 20 -32.21 4.87 13.95
CA SER A 20 -30.77 5.14 13.88
C SER A 20 -30.07 3.80 13.82
N GLY A 21 -29.72 3.38 12.60
CA GLY A 21 -28.79 2.30 12.36
C GLY A 21 -27.47 2.67 13.00
N LEU A 22 -27.19 2.14 14.19
CA LEU A 22 -25.83 2.04 14.67
C LEU A 22 -25.10 1.15 13.68
N ALA A 23 -24.35 1.76 12.77
CA ALA A 23 -23.28 1.08 12.07
C ALA A 23 -22.37 0.52 13.17
N ALA A 24 -22.40 -0.80 13.33
CA ALA A 24 -21.44 -1.48 14.17
C ALA A 24 -20.06 -1.11 13.62
N LEU A 25 -19.33 -0.26 14.36
CA LEU A 25 -17.88 -0.21 14.34
C LEU A 25 -17.39 -1.56 14.88
N GLY A 26 -17.66 -2.63 14.14
CA GLY A 26 -17.04 -3.91 14.36
C GLY A 26 -15.55 -3.68 14.24
N CYS A 27 -14.79 -4.17 15.22
CA CYS A 27 -13.34 -4.31 15.11
C CYS A 27 -13.04 -4.80 13.69
N GLN A 28 -12.50 -3.94 12.83
CA GLN A 28 -12.09 -4.34 11.48
C GLN A 28 -11.09 -5.46 11.70
N GLY A 29 -11.52 -6.70 11.46
CA GLY A 29 -10.74 -7.89 11.72
C GLY A 29 -9.45 -7.85 10.93
N THR A 30 -8.53 -8.74 11.27
CA THR A 30 -7.29 -8.94 10.52
C THR A 30 -7.63 -9.14 9.03
N VAL A 31 -7.15 -8.25 8.16
CA VAL A 31 -7.38 -8.34 6.71
C VAL A 31 -6.48 -9.44 6.15
N ASN A 32 -7.07 -10.41 5.43
CA ASN A 32 -6.32 -11.29 4.55
C ASN A 32 -6.21 -10.61 3.17
N PRO A 33 -5.02 -10.13 2.76
CA PRO A 33 -4.89 -9.30 1.55
C PRO A 33 -5.12 -10.06 0.24
N THR A 34 -5.17 -11.39 0.26
CA THR A 34 -5.47 -12.22 -0.92
C THR A 34 -6.90 -12.75 -0.95
N ASP A 35 -7.73 -12.44 0.07
CA ASP A 35 -9.14 -12.84 0.08
C ASP A 35 -9.91 -12.06 -1.01
N PRO A 36 -10.56 -12.75 -1.96
CA PRO A 36 -11.34 -12.10 -3.01
C PRO A 36 -12.40 -11.12 -2.47
N LYS A 37 -12.92 -11.35 -1.26
CA LYS A 37 -13.91 -10.47 -0.62
C LYS A 37 -13.37 -9.06 -0.33
N VAL A 38 -12.06 -8.89 -0.21
CA VAL A 38 -11.46 -7.55 -0.03
C VAL A 38 -11.71 -6.71 -1.28
N ALA A 39 -11.67 -7.30 -2.48
CA ALA A 39 -11.95 -6.58 -3.73
C ALA A 39 -13.41 -6.11 -3.85
N GLU A 40 -14.31 -6.67 -3.04
CA GLU A 40 -15.75 -6.33 -3.02
C GLU A 40 -16.07 -5.20 -2.03
N THR A 41 -15.12 -4.81 -1.16
CA THR A 41 -15.33 -3.69 -0.22
C THR A 41 -15.15 -2.33 -0.92
N GLU A 42 -15.67 -1.28 -0.28
CA GLU A 42 -15.48 0.10 -0.77
C GLU A 42 -14.00 0.44 -0.87
N GLU A 43 -13.19 0.12 0.14
CA GLU A 43 -11.76 0.45 0.17
C GLU A 43 -10.90 -0.45 -0.72
N GLY A 44 -11.33 -1.67 -1.00
CA GLY A 44 -10.53 -2.67 -1.73
C GLY A 44 -10.84 -2.78 -3.23
N LYS A 45 -11.96 -2.21 -3.70
CA LYS A 45 -12.29 -2.19 -5.12
C LYS A 45 -11.21 -1.47 -5.94
N ILE A 46 -10.74 -2.08 -7.03
CA ILE A 46 -9.71 -1.48 -7.90
C ILE A 46 -10.21 -0.15 -8.48
N CYS A 47 -9.33 0.86 -8.44
CA CYS A 47 -9.53 2.08 -9.20
C CYS A 47 -9.22 1.82 -10.67
N GLU A 48 -10.26 1.62 -11.48
CA GLU A 48 -10.11 1.42 -12.92
C GLU A 48 -9.65 2.68 -13.65
N GLY A 49 -9.01 2.51 -14.80
CA GLY A 49 -8.52 3.62 -15.62
C GLY A 49 -7.19 4.22 -15.16
N PRO A 50 -6.78 5.36 -15.75
CA PRO A 50 -5.45 5.94 -15.53
C PRO A 50 -5.29 6.47 -14.11
N ASP A 51 -6.34 7.05 -13.52
CA ASP A 51 -6.25 7.65 -12.18
C ASP A 51 -5.83 6.67 -11.09
N GLY A 52 -6.20 5.40 -11.24
CA GLY A 52 -5.79 4.33 -10.33
C GLY A 52 -4.40 3.76 -10.62
N LEU A 53 -3.83 3.97 -11.81
CA LEU A 53 -2.52 3.44 -12.17
C LEU A 53 -1.42 4.14 -11.35
N ILE A 54 -0.61 3.33 -10.67
CA ILE A 54 0.63 3.78 -10.04
C ILE A 54 1.79 3.41 -10.97
N ASP A 55 1.88 2.13 -11.34
CA ASP A 55 2.85 1.63 -12.32
C ASP A 55 2.49 0.20 -12.76
N ASP A 56 2.73 -0.14 -14.02
CA ASP A 56 2.61 -1.48 -14.60
C ASP A 56 3.92 -1.98 -15.26
N GLY A 57 5.00 -1.19 -15.22
CA GLY A 57 6.32 -1.54 -15.75
C GLY A 57 6.45 -1.59 -17.27
N GLU A 58 5.36 -1.40 -18.01
CA GLU A 58 5.30 -1.73 -19.43
C GLU A 58 6.00 -0.71 -20.35
N ASP A 59 6.39 0.46 -19.81
CA ASP A 59 7.23 1.42 -20.51
C ASP A 59 8.74 1.15 -20.37
N ASN A 60 9.10 0.08 -19.63
CA ASN A 60 10.45 -0.44 -19.43
C ASN A 60 11.48 0.63 -19.07
N ASN A 61 11.08 1.56 -18.21
CA ASN A 61 11.99 2.51 -17.58
C ASN A 61 11.87 2.40 -16.05
N ASN A 62 12.51 3.30 -15.33
CA ASN A 62 12.48 3.32 -13.87
C ASN A 62 11.63 4.46 -13.29
N ALA A 63 10.86 5.18 -14.11
CA ALA A 63 9.90 6.17 -13.67
C ALA A 63 8.56 5.51 -13.36
N THR A 64 7.82 6.06 -12.39
CA THR A 64 6.42 5.67 -12.18
C THR A 64 5.51 6.31 -13.20
N ALA A 65 4.30 5.77 -13.40
CA ALA A 65 3.33 6.37 -14.31
C ALA A 65 3.06 7.85 -13.99
N VAL A 66 3.17 8.70 -15.00
CA VAL A 66 2.94 10.15 -14.88
C VAL A 66 1.44 10.43 -14.98
N VAL A 67 0.73 10.26 -13.86
CA VAL A 67 -0.72 10.39 -13.80
C VAL A 67 -1.17 11.12 -12.54
N ALA A 68 -2.18 11.99 -12.67
CA ALA A 68 -2.82 12.70 -11.55
C ALA A 68 -1.81 13.42 -10.63
N GLY A 69 -0.79 14.05 -11.22
CA GLY A 69 0.25 14.79 -10.51
C GLY A 69 1.37 13.92 -9.91
N ARG A 70 1.33 12.60 -10.11
CA ARG A 70 2.41 11.67 -9.78
C ARG A 70 3.44 11.58 -10.90
N GLY A 71 4.61 11.05 -10.57
CA GLY A 71 5.75 10.85 -11.46
C GLY A 71 7.05 10.82 -10.67
N GLY A 72 7.28 9.75 -9.91
CA GLY A 72 8.54 9.50 -9.21
C GLY A 72 9.38 8.44 -9.90
N TYR A 73 10.30 7.83 -9.15
CA TYR A 73 11.23 6.82 -9.65
C TYR A 73 11.30 5.61 -8.74
N TRP A 74 11.51 4.46 -9.36
CA TRP A 74 11.92 3.21 -8.75
C TRP A 74 13.39 3.23 -8.32
N TYR A 75 13.66 2.57 -7.21
CA TYR A 75 14.98 2.43 -6.63
C TYR A 75 15.10 1.12 -5.84
N THR A 76 16.32 0.64 -5.68
CA THR A 76 16.65 -0.37 -4.66
C THR A 76 17.42 0.26 -3.51
N PHE A 77 17.32 -0.36 -2.35
CA PHE A 77 18.03 0.02 -1.14
C PHE A 77 18.48 -1.24 -0.40
N VAL A 78 19.58 -1.12 0.34
CA VAL A 78 20.19 -2.23 1.07
C VAL A 78 20.90 -1.68 2.30
N ASP A 79 21.00 -2.49 3.35
CA ASP A 79 21.80 -2.17 4.52
C ASP A 79 23.31 -2.14 4.23
N ASP A 80 24.06 -1.49 5.12
CA ASP A 80 25.52 -1.52 5.17
C ASP A 80 26.05 -2.70 6.02
N ALA A 81 25.20 -3.69 6.33
CA ALA A 81 25.46 -4.81 7.23
C ALA A 81 25.65 -6.16 6.50
N GLY A 82 26.02 -6.08 5.22
CA GLY A 82 26.44 -7.23 4.41
C GLY A 82 25.32 -7.86 3.59
N SER A 83 24.12 -7.26 3.53
CA SER A 83 23.12 -7.64 2.55
C SER A 83 23.54 -7.24 1.13
N THR A 84 23.01 -7.92 0.12
CA THR A 84 23.21 -7.58 -1.29
C THR A 84 21.88 -7.31 -1.97
N VAL A 85 21.89 -6.50 -3.03
CA VAL A 85 20.71 -6.23 -3.86
C VAL A 85 21.06 -6.05 -5.32
N TRP A 86 20.22 -6.61 -6.18
CA TRP A 86 20.12 -6.28 -7.60
C TRP A 86 18.67 -5.85 -7.92
N PRO A 87 18.44 -4.81 -8.74
CA PRO A 87 19.42 -3.87 -9.29
C PRO A 87 20.25 -3.17 -8.20
N THR A 88 21.43 -2.66 -8.55
CA THR A 88 22.33 -2.01 -7.59
C THR A 88 21.62 -0.83 -6.91
N ALA A 89 21.75 -0.72 -5.59
CA ALA A 89 21.12 0.35 -4.81
C ALA A 89 21.51 1.75 -5.32
N GLY A 90 20.56 2.68 -5.27
CA GLY A 90 20.80 4.07 -5.68
C GLY A 90 21.91 4.74 -4.86
N ALA A 91 21.97 4.45 -3.55
CA ALA A 91 23.06 4.90 -2.68
C ALA A 91 24.45 4.40 -3.10
N HIS A 92 24.50 3.32 -3.89
CA HIS A 92 25.73 2.74 -4.46
C HIS A 92 25.93 3.12 -5.93
N GLY A 93 25.23 4.15 -6.42
CA GLY A 93 25.35 4.64 -7.80
C GLY A 93 24.62 3.78 -8.83
N GLY A 94 23.76 2.85 -8.39
CA GLY A 94 22.93 2.05 -9.29
C GLY A 94 21.69 2.79 -9.76
N THR A 95 21.08 2.27 -10.83
CA THR A 95 19.77 2.70 -11.33
C THR A 95 18.89 1.46 -11.39
N PHE A 96 17.63 1.60 -10.95
CA PHE A 96 16.68 0.51 -11.04
C PHE A 96 16.39 0.19 -12.51
N GLU A 97 16.16 -1.08 -12.80
CA GLU A 97 15.74 -1.56 -14.12
C GLU A 97 14.59 -2.56 -13.97
N MET A 98 13.60 -2.44 -14.85
CA MET A 98 12.53 -3.42 -14.93
C MET A 98 13.08 -4.78 -15.41
N SER A 99 12.44 -5.86 -14.99
CA SER A 99 12.78 -7.21 -15.42
C SER A 99 11.74 -7.76 -16.37
N PRO A 100 12.13 -8.58 -17.36
CA PRO A 100 11.17 -9.25 -18.23
C PRO A 100 10.34 -10.28 -17.44
N GLY A 101 9.08 -10.42 -17.86
CA GLY A 101 8.09 -11.36 -17.33
C GLY A 101 7.33 -10.78 -16.14
N GLY A 102 6.10 -10.33 -16.40
CA GLY A 102 5.21 -9.80 -15.36
C GLY A 102 3.95 -10.63 -15.12
N ALA A 103 3.05 -10.07 -14.33
CA ALA A 103 1.78 -10.65 -13.96
C ALA A 103 0.75 -10.50 -15.09
N GLU A 104 -0.23 -11.41 -15.15
CA GLU A 104 -1.33 -11.31 -16.13
C GLU A 104 -0.88 -11.25 -17.61
N GLY A 105 0.36 -11.67 -17.91
CA GLY A 105 0.92 -11.66 -19.26
C GLY A 105 1.58 -10.36 -19.70
N SER A 106 1.80 -9.41 -18.78
CA SER A 106 2.63 -8.22 -19.01
C SER A 106 4.08 -8.58 -19.36
N GLN A 107 4.75 -7.67 -20.07
CA GLN A 107 6.10 -7.89 -20.56
C GLN A 107 7.16 -7.67 -19.48
N PHE A 108 6.90 -6.79 -18.53
CA PHE A 108 7.85 -6.35 -17.52
C PHE A 108 7.25 -6.37 -16.11
N ALA A 109 8.12 -6.41 -15.11
CA ALA A 109 7.78 -6.27 -13.70
C ALA A 109 8.95 -5.67 -12.92
N ALA A 110 8.64 -4.99 -11.82
CA ALA A 110 9.63 -4.54 -10.87
C ALA A 110 10.15 -5.74 -10.06
N ARG A 111 11.43 -6.06 -10.19
CA ARG A 111 12.04 -7.22 -9.52
C ARG A 111 13.31 -6.82 -8.82
N PHE A 112 13.50 -7.35 -7.61
CA PHE A 112 14.75 -7.24 -6.89
C PHE A 112 15.13 -8.58 -6.24
N LYS A 113 16.42 -8.85 -6.16
CA LYS A 113 16.94 -10.11 -5.62
C LYS A 113 18.29 -9.91 -4.93
N GLY A 114 18.67 -10.84 -4.08
CA GLY A 114 19.92 -10.77 -3.34
C GLY A 114 19.94 -11.73 -2.17
N LYS A 115 20.79 -11.42 -1.20
CA LYS A 115 20.95 -12.18 0.04
C LYS A 115 20.96 -11.23 1.23
N ILE A 116 20.21 -11.55 2.26
CA ILE A 116 20.26 -10.81 3.53
C ILE A 116 21.51 -11.23 4.31
N GLY A 117 22.20 -10.26 4.90
CA GLY A 117 23.36 -10.46 5.77
C GLY A 117 23.02 -11.13 7.11
N ASN A 118 23.96 -11.06 8.06
CA ASN A 118 23.83 -11.65 9.40
C ASN A 118 24.07 -10.63 10.54
N GLY A 119 23.97 -9.34 10.24
CA GLY A 119 24.10 -8.23 11.19
C GLY A 119 22.90 -8.03 12.11
N SER A 120 22.92 -6.95 12.90
CA SER A 120 21.89 -6.62 13.90
C SER A 120 20.68 -5.87 13.34
N VAL A 121 20.89 -5.02 12.33
CA VAL A 121 19.84 -4.30 11.61
C VAL A 121 20.00 -4.65 10.15
N LEU A 122 19.07 -5.46 9.65
CA LEU A 122 19.13 -6.06 8.32
C LEU A 122 17.93 -5.62 7.49
N PHE A 123 18.20 -5.18 6.28
CA PHE A 123 17.19 -4.90 5.29
C PHE A 123 17.76 -4.90 3.87
N SER A 124 16.94 -5.37 2.95
CA SER A 124 17.11 -5.11 1.53
C SER A 124 15.75 -4.91 0.90
N GLY A 125 15.66 -4.07 -0.12
CA GLY A 125 14.36 -3.71 -0.68
C GLY A 125 14.41 -3.03 -2.03
N MET A 126 13.22 -2.90 -2.59
CA MET A 126 12.92 -1.97 -3.67
C MET A 126 11.79 -1.06 -3.25
N GLY A 127 11.71 0.11 -3.86
CA GLY A 127 10.58 1.00 -3.67
C GLY A 127 10.45 1.96 -4.83
N MET A 128 9.40 2.77 -4.76
CA MET A 128 9.16 3.89 -5.64
C MET A 128 8.68 5.09 -4.84
N ASN A 129 9.02 6.29 -5.30
CA ASN A 129 8.41 7.52 -4.81
C ASN A 129 7.20 7.89 -5.66
N PHE A 130 6.21 8.57 -5.08
CA PHE A 130 5.09 9.08 -5.88
C PHE A 130 5.45 10.33 -6.69
N LEU A 131 6.43 11.11 -6.22
CA LEU A 131 6.85 12.39 -6.80
C LEU A 131 8.37 12.42 -7.00
N ASP A 132 8.82 13.20 -7.98
CA ASP A 132 10.20 13.63 -8.16
C ASP A 132 10.30 15.16 -8.28
N PRO A 133 11.10 15.86 -7.45
CA PRO A 133 11.82 15.33 -6.29
C PRO A 133 10.86 14.70 -5.27
N LYS A 134 11.36 13.75 -4.47
CA LYS A 134 10.57 13.06 -3.44
C LYS A 134 9.85 14.07 -2.54
N GLY A 135 8.55 13.86 -2.35
CA GLY A 135 7.70 14.74 -1.56
C GLY A 135 6.36 14.09 -1.24
N PRO A 136 5.52 14.75 -0.41
CA PRO A 136 4.23 14.21 -0.01
C PRO A 136 3.23 14.24 -1.17
N TYR A 137 2.56 13.12 -1.40
CA TYR A 137 1.44 13.00 -2.32
C TYR A 137 0.13 12.79 -1.54
N ASP A 138 -0.93 13.50 -1.95
CA ASP A 138 -2.27 13.34 -1.39
C ASP A 138 -3.01 12.17 -2.06
N ALA A 139 -3.02 11.04 -1.38
CA ALA A 139 -3.74 9.82 -1.74
C ALA A 139 -5.07 9.67 -0.98
N SER A 140 -5.59 10.71 -0.33
CA SER A 140 -6.80 10.62 0.52
C SER A 140 -8.09 10.28 -0.24
N LYS A 141 -8.10 10.48 -1.57
CA LYS A 141 -9.18 10.04 -2.46
C LYS A 141 -9.21 8.53 -2.74
N TYR A 142 -8.21 7.78 -2.26
CA TYR A 142 -8.11 6.33 -2.40
C TYR A 142 -8.29 5.63 -1.06
N GLY A 143 -8.70 4.37 -1.08
CA GLY A 143 -8.89 3.49 0.08
C GLY A 143 -7.72 2.54 0.38
N GLY A 144 -6.78 2.35 -0.56
CA GLY A 144 -5.67 1.41 -0.42
C GLY A 144 -4.83 1.25 -1.67
N ILE A 145 -4.07 0.15 -1.71
CA ILE A 145 -3.33 -0.30 -2.89
C ILE A 145 -3.66 -1.75 -3.26
N SER A 146 -3.46 -2.05 -4.53
CA SER A 146 -3.44 -3.36 -5.14
C SER A 146 -2.13 -3.56 -5.87
N PHE A 147 -1.58 -4.76 -5.83
CA PHE A 147 -0.43 -5.16 -6.63
C PHE A 147 -0.41 -6.68 -6.79
N TRP A 148 0.23 -7.15 -7.84
CA TRP A 148 0.61 -8.55 -7.97
C TRP A 148 2.01 -8.75 -7.41
N ALA A 149 2.25 -9.89 -6.77
CA ALA A 149 3.58 -10.25 -6.28
C ALA A 149 3.82 -11.76 -6.33
N LYS A 150 5.10 -12.13 -6.48
CA LYS A 150 5.59 -13.50 -6.31
C LYS A 150 7.04 -13.50 -5.82
N LYS A 151 7.50 -14.67 -5.35
CA LYS A 151 8.91 -14.95 -5.08
C LYS A 151 9.53 -15.85 -6.15
N GLY A 152 10.86 -15.86 -6.25
CA GLY A 152 11.62 -16.81 -7.03
C GLY A 152 11.75 -18.18 -6.33
N PRO A 153 12.03 -19.26 -7.10
CA PRO A 153 12.27 -20.59 -6.54
C PRO A 153 13.41 -20.61 -5.52
N GLY A 154 13.22 -21.35 -4.42
CA GLY A 154 14.25 -21.54 -3.39
C GLY A 154 14.60 -20.29 -2.56
N SER A 155 13.90 -19.17 -2.77
CA SER A 155 14.10 -17.92 -2.04
C SER A 155 13.02 -17.70 -0.96
N THR A 156 13.27 -16.82 0.01
CA THR A 156 12.26 -16.41 1.01
C THR A 156 11.17 -15.57 0.36
N GLY A 157 9.92 -15.82 0.76
CA GLY A 157 8.76 -15.01 0.38
C GLY A 157 8.30 -14.06 1.48
N LYS A 158 9.03 -13.98 2.61
CA LYS A 158 8.66 -13.12 3.73
C LYS A 158 9.09 -11.69 3.43
N ILE A 159 8.10 -10.85 3.17
CA ILE A 159 8.31 -9.44 2.86
C ILE A 159 7.49 -8.58 3.80
N ARG A 160 7.84 -7.30 3.86
CA ARG A 160 6.98 -6.25 4.37
C ARG A 160 6.73 -5.22 3.27
N ILE A 161 5.46 -4.99 2.96
CA ILE A 161 5.05 -3.82 2.17
C ILE A 161 4.94 -2.62 3.11
N LYS A 162 5.43 -1.47 2.69
CA LYS A 162 5.59 -0.27 3.51
C LYS A 162 5.17 0.97 2.72
N ILE A 163 4.38 1.83 3.35
CA ILE A 163 3.88 3.09 2.81
C ILE A 163 4.29 4.20 3.79
N PRO A 164 5.41 4.89 3.52
CA PRO A 164 5.84 6.02 4.32
C PRO A 164 4.83 7.17 4.21
N ASP A 165 4.45 7.74 5.36
CA ASP A 165 3.73 9.00 5.45
C ASP A 165 4.58 10.06 6.17
N ASN A 166 4.05 11.27 6.34
CA ASN A 166 4.74 12.37 7.03
C ASN A 166 5.19 12.02 8.46
N ASN A 167 4.55 11.04 9.12
CA ASN A 167 4.89 10.61 10.48
C ASN A 167 6.03 9.59 10.53
N THR A 168 6.39 8.95 9.42
CA THR A 168 7.38 7.86 9.40
C THR A 168 8.54 8.12 8.44
N ASP A 169 8.33 8.93 7.41
CA ASP A 169 9.37 9.35 6.48
C ASP A 169 10.20 10.51 7.06
N PRO A 170 11.55 10.46 6.99
CA PRO A 170 12.40 11.55 7.45
C PRO A 170 12.13 12.87 6.71
N ASP A 171 11.72 12.85 5.44
CA ASP A 171 11.44 14.05 4.64
C ASP A 171 10.15 14.75 5.10
N GLY A 172 9.32 14.08 5.91
CA GLY A 172 8.16 14.68 6.56
C GLY A 172 8.49 15.52 7.80
N GLY A 173 9.70 15.35 8.36
CA GLY A 173 10.17 16.15 9.49
C GLY A 173 9.41 15.95 10.81
N VAL A 174 8.51 14.96 10.91
CA VAL A 174 7.75 14.67 12.15
C VAL A 174 8.39 13.55 12.97
N CYS A 175 8.95 12.53 12.32
CA CYS A 175 9.53 11.40 13.04
C CYS A 175 10.82 11.79 13.76
N THR A 176 10.98 11.28 14.98
CA THR A 176 12.27 11.31 15.70
C THR A 176 12.99 9.97 15.64
N GLU A 177 12.25 8.92 15.25
CA GLU A 177 12.75 7.57 14.98
C GLU A 177 11.96 7.06 13.77
N CYS A 178 12.53 7.27 12.57
CA CYS A 178 11.87 7.14 11.27
C CYS A 178 11.91 5.71 10.72
N PHE A 179 11.34 5.50 9.52
CA PHE A 179 11.35 4.25 8.72
C PHE A 179 10.50 3.09 9.26
N ASN A 180 9.86 3.25 10.42
CA ASN A 180 8.81 2.32 10.86
C ASN A 180 7.49 2.66 10.18
N ASP A 181 7.47 2.52 8.86
CA ASP A 181 6.35 2.92 8.00
C ASP A 181 5.12 2.04 8.21
N PHE A 182 3.96 2.59 7.87
CA PHE A 182 2.70 1.85 7.85
C PHE A 182 2.79 0.75 6.80
N GLY A 183 2.37 -0.46 7.16
CA GLY A 183 2.54 -1.58 6.26
C GLY A 183 1.90 -2.86 6.75
N MET A 184 2.23 -3.94 6.06
CA MET A 184 1.76 -5.30 6.35
C MET A 184 2.87 -6.31 6.04
N ASP A 185 2.99 -7.33 6.87
CA ASP A 185 3.90 -8.45 6.59
C ASP A 185 3.16 -9.47 5.72
N LEU A 186 3.81 -9.95 4.67
CA LEU A 186 3.24 -10.85 3.68
C LEU A 186 4.14 -12.07 3.50
N THR A 187 3.52 -13.19 3.12
CA THR A 187 4.24 -14.38 2.64
C THR A 187 3.86 -14.63 1.19
N LEU A 188 4.82 -14.43 0.28
CA LEU A 188 4.64 -14.66 -1.14
C LEU A 188 4.79 -16.14 -1.50
N THR A 189 4.14 -16.54 -2.59
CA THR A 189 4.33 -17.85 -3.24
C THR A 189 5.10 -17.69 -4.56
N GLU A 190 5.44 -18.80 -5.20
CA GLU A 190 6.14 -18.80 -6.50
C GLU A 190 5.20 -18.44 -7.66
N GLU A 191 3.88 -18.47 -7.41
CA GLU A 191 2.86 -18.04 -8.35
C GLU A 191 2.51 -16.57 -8.12
N TRP A 192 2.19 -15.88 -9.21
CA TRP A 192 1.65 -14.53 -9.13
C TRP A 192 0.33 -14.55 -8.35
N GLN A 193 0.27 -13.73 -7.30
CA GLN A 193 -0.94 -13.51 -6.52
C GLN A 193 -1.22 -12.02 -6.41
N ARG A 194 -2.49 -11.65 -6.49
CA ARG A 194 -2.92 -10.27 -6.24
C ARG A 194 -3.13 -10.05 -4.76
N PHE A 195 -2.57 -8.96 -4.25
CA PHE A 195 -2.71 -8.47 -2.89
C PHE A 195 -3.47 -7.15 -2.91
N ILE A 196 -4.47 -7.01 -2.05
CA ILE A 196 -5.23 -5.77 -1.84
C ILE A 196 -5.10 -5.39 -0.38
N ILE A 197 -4.58 -4.20 -0.12
CA ILE A 197 -4.26 -3.73 1.23
C ILE A 197 -4.89 -2.35 1.43
N PRO A 198 -6.06 -2.31 2.11
CA PRO A 198 -6.67 -1.05 2.51
C PRO A 198 -5.80 -0.27 3.50
N TRP A 199 -5.87 1.06 3.48
CA TRP A 199 -5.17 1.94 4.42
C TRP A 199 -5.45 1.58 5.89
N TYR A 200 -6.71 1.25 6.19
CA TYR A 200 -7.11 0.91 7.56
C TYR A 200 -6.48 -0.39 8.07
N ALA A 201 -5.89 -1.22 7.20
CA ALA A 201 -5.22 -2.47 7.57
C ALA A 201 -3.72 -2.27 7.89
N MET A 202 -3.14 -1.16 7.45
CA MET A 202 -1.71 -0.89 7.58
C MET A 202 -1.35 -0.40 8.99
N ARG A 203 -0.27 -0.95 9.57
CA ARG A 203 0.21 -0.59 10.91
C ARG A 203 1.71 -0.42 10.90
N GLN A 204 2.22 0.43 11.79
CA GLN A 204 3.65 0.42 12.13
C GLN A 204 3.99 -0.87 12.88
N MET A 205 5.25 -1.32 12.82
CA MET A 205 5.72 -2.46 13.58
C MET A 205 5.73 -2.15 15.09
N PRO A 206 5.43 -3.13 15.95
CA PRO A 206 5.51 -2.95 17.39
C PRO A 206 6.97 -2.73 17.83
N GLY A 207 7.15 -2.15 19.01
CA GLY A 207 8.45 -2.06 19.66
C GLY A 207 9.30 -0.83 19.32
N TRP A 208 9.19 -0.25 18.12
CA TRP A 208 10.11 0.83 17.68
C TRP A 208 9.40 1.92 16.85
N GLY A 209 10.11 2.96 16.46
CA GLY A 209 9.60 4.09 15.67
C GLY A 209 8.82 5.13 16.48
N ARG A 210 8.97 6.42 16.13
CA ARG A 210 8.34 7.56 16.79
C ARG A 210 8.01 8.69 15.80
N PRO A 211 6.76 9.23 15.80
CA PRO A 211 5.65 8.86 16.67
C PRO A 211 5.04 7.49 16.33
N LYS A 212 4.36 6.87 17.30
CA LYS A 212 3.50 5.71 17.07
C LYS A 212 2.08 6.19 16.82
N LYS A 213 1.56 6.01 15.60
CA LYS A 213 0.15 6.27 15.27
C LYS A 213 -0.59 4.97 14.97
N MET A 214 -1.89 5.02 15.14
CA MET A 214 -2.79 3.88 14.93
C MET A 214 -3.14 3.66 13.46
N LYS A 215 -3.02 4.71 12.63
CA LYS A 215 -3.41 4.72 11.22
C LYS A 215 -2.44 5.58 10.41
N ILE A 216 -2.27 5.19 9.16
CA ILE A 216 -1.58 5.99 8.14
C ILE A 216 -2.34 7.28 7.86
N ASP A 217 -1.61 8.34 7.53
CA ASP A 217 -2.15 9.56 6.95
C ASP A 217 -2.04 9.55 5.41
N PRO A 218 -3.11 9.21 4.67
CA PRO A 218 -3.06 9.12 3.22
C PRO A 218 -2.92 10.49 2.54
N THR A 219 -3.03 11.62 3.26
CA THR A 219 -2.86 12.96 2.67
C THR A 219 -1.40 13.31 2.39
N THR A 220 -0.46 12.51 2.91
CA THR A 220 0.97 12.82 2.86
C THR A 220 1.83 11.56 2.66
N VAL A 221 1.50 10.72 1.68
CA VAL A 221 2.28 9.50 1.40
C VAL A 221 3.46 9.79 0.47
N TYR A 222 4.59 9.15 0.70
CA TYR A 222 5.83 9.43 -0.04
C TYR A 222 6.14 8.39 -1.11
N GLY A 223 5.66 7.16 -0.94
CA GLY A 223 5.97 6.08 -1.86
C GLY A 223 5.45 4.72 -1.41
N ILE A 224 5.96 3.68 -2.06
CA ILE A 224 5.70 2.28 -1.75
C ILE A 224 7.03 1.55 -1.69
N GLN A 225 7.27 0.74 -0.66
CA GLN A 225 8.48 -0.07 -0.52
C GLN A 225 8.15 -1.52 -0.20
N VAL A 226 8.91 -2.43 -0.78
CA VAL A 226 8.93 -3.86 -0.44
C VAL A 226 10.28 -4.17 0.19
N GLN A 227 10.26 -4.67 1.42
CA GLN A 227 11.45 -4.92 2.21
C GLN A 227 11.53 -6.39 2.64
N VAL A 228 12.73 -6.97 2.60
CA VAL A 228 13.09 -8.27 3.15
C VAL A 228 14.10 -8.06 4.29
N ASN A 229 14.00 -8.85 5.36
CA ASN A 229 14.90 -8.74 6.51
C ASN A 229 15.19 -10.09 7.20
N GLU A 230 14.87 -11.23 6.57
CA GLU A 230 15.12 -12.55 7.15
C GLU A 230 16.62 -12.88 7.12
N PRO A 231 17.31 -12.98 8.29
CA PRO A 231 18.76 -13.12 8.32
C PRO A 231 19.28 -14.33 7.54
N GLY A 232 20.31 -14.11 6.71
CA GLY A 232 20.94 -15.16 5.90
C GLY A 232 20.12 -15.66 4.70
N ALA A 233 18.87 -15.23 4.53
CA ALA A 233 17.99 -15.71 3.47
C ALA A 233 18.38 -15.15 2.11
N ASP A 234 18.33 -15.99 1.09
CA ASP A 234 18.28 -15.56 -0.30
C ASP A 234 16.85 -15.11 -0.63
N TYR A 235 16.71 -14.02 -1.38
CA TYR A 235 15.41 -13.47 -1.77
C TYR A 235 15.42 -13.14 -3.27
N ASP A 236 14.26 -13.26 -3.89
CA ASP A 236 14.01 -12.90 -5.28
C ASP A 236 12.53 -12.58 -5.39
N ILE A 237 12.19 -11.31 -5.53
CA ILE A 237 10.82 -10.81 -5.39
C ILE A 237 10.49 -10.00 -6.63
N ALA A 238 9.34 -10.28 -7.23
CA ALA A 238 8.77 -9.49 -8.32
C ALA A 238 7.41 -8.94 -7.88
N ILE A 239 7.16 -7.67 -8.21
CA ILE A 239 5.85 -7.02 -8.08
C ILE A 239 5.46 -6.36 -9.40
N ASP A 240 4.16 -6.27 -9.64
CA ASP A 240 3.63 -5.77 -10.89
C ASP A 240 2.21 -5.22 -10.72
N GLN A 241 1.70 -4.50 -11.73
CA GLN A 241 0.31 -4.05 -11.87
C GLN A 241 -0.19 -3.32 -10.61
N ILE A 242 0.55 -2.26 -10.25
CA ILE A 242 0.37 -1.53 -9.02
C ILE A 242 -0.67 -0.44 -9.23
N ARG A 243 -1.72 -0.50 -8.42
CA ARG A 243 -2.86 0.39 -8.51
C ARG A 243 -3.32 0.88 -7.15
N PHE A 244 -3.93 2.05 -7.12
CA PHE A 244 -4.79 2.45 -6.02
C PHE A 244 -6.10 1.65 -6.02
N THR A 245 -6.71 1.55 -4.85
CA THR A 245 -8.06 0.98 -4.65
C THR A 245 -8.97 1.99 -3.95
N GLY A 246 -10.27 1.74 -3.92
CA GLY A 246 -11.27 2.52 -3.19
C GLY A 246 -11.36 3.98 -3.60
N CYS A 247 -11.43 4.24 -4.91
CA CYS A 247 -11.61 5.59 -5.46
C CYS A 247 -12.94 6.20 -5.00
N LYS A 248 -12.87 7.46 -4.55
CA LYS A 248 -14.00 8.27 -4.09
C LYS A 248 -14.27 9.44 -5.02
#